data_AF-A0A8T5BIT9-F1
#
_entry.id   AF-A0A8T5BIT9-F1
#
_cell.length_a   1.000
_cell.length_b   1.000
_cell.length_c   1.000
_cell.angle_alpha   90.00
_cell.angle_beta   90.00
_cell.angle_gamma   90.00
#
_symmetry.space_group_name_H-M   'P 1'
#
loop_
_entity.id
_entity.type
_entity.pdbx_description
1 polymer ?
#
loop_
_entity_poly.entity_id
_entity_poly.type
_entity_poly.pdbx_seq_one_letter_code
_entity_poly.pdbx_strand_id
1 'polypeptide(L)'
;PYCFKYDPSCFRGVSRDKFITALRAEGIPCGKPHPPLNMALHFLKCSEAYKRYVESKANFPVSEKAYNEEAVELPQHLFLGATEDMDDIAEAIVKIKRSAKDLL
;
A
#
# COMPACT_ATOMS: atom_id res chain seq x y z
N PRO A 1 6.21 -7.53 8.62
CA PRO A 1 5.04 -7.10 7.83
C PRO A 1 5.07 -7.79 6.47
N TYR A 2 3.94 -7.92 5.79
CA TYR A 2 3.86 -8.49 4.46
C TYR A 2 3.24 -7.47 3.51
N CYS A 3 3.88 -7.24 2.36
CA CYS A 3 3.39 -6.34 1.33
C CYS A 3 3.02 -7.13 0.09
N PHE A 4 1.84 -6.84 -0.47
CA PHE A 4 1.43 -7.36 -1.76
C PHE A 4 1.11 -6.22 -2.74
N LYS A 5 1.19 -6.56 -4.02
CA LYS A 5 0.83 -5.65 -5.11
C LYS A 5 -0.68 -5.69 -5.36
N TYR A 6 -1.30 -4.53 -5.21
CA TYR A 6 -2.65 -4.19 -5.65
C TYR A 6 -2.64 -3.81 -7.13
N ASP A 7 -3.58 -4.37 -7.88
CA ASP A 7 -3.83 -4.05 -9.28
C ASP A 7 -5.27 -3.53 -9.42
N PRO A 8 -5.48 -2.22 -9.67
CA PRO A 8 -6.81 -1.65 -9.84
C PRO A 8 -7.65 -2.35 -10.92
N SER A 9 -7.02 -2.92 -11.95
CA SER A 9 -7.75 -3.60 -13.04
C SER A 9 -8.51 -4.83 -12.55
N CYS A 10 -8.00 -5.50 -11.51
CA CYS A 10 -8.67 -6.62 -10.84
C CYS A 10 -9.93 -6.19 -10.05
N PHE A 11 -10.09 -4.89 -9.78
CA PHE A 11 -11.12 -4.29 -8.94
C PHE A 11 -11.87 -3.16 -9.68
N ARG A 12 -12.10 -3.32 -10.99
CA ARG A 12 -12.88 -2.36 -11.82
C ARG A 12 -12.31 -0.93 -11.85
N GLY A 13 -11.03 -0.74 -11.52
CA GLY A 13 -10.38 0.57 -11.46
C GLY A 13 -10.47 1.28 -10.12
N VAL A 14 -11.01 0.63 -9.07
CA VAL A 14 -11.02 1.17 -7.70
C VAL A 14 -9.59 1.52 -7.27
N SER A 15 -9.39 2.69 -6.68
CA SER A 15 -8.07 3.09 -6.18
C SER A 15 -7.65 2.23 -4.99
N ARG A 16 -6.33 2.04 -4.82
CA ARG A 16 -5.79 1.30 -3.68
C ARG A 16 -6.23 1.87 -2.33
N ASP A 17 -6.40 3.19 -2.23
CA ASP A 17 -6.83 3.82 -0.97
C ASP A 17 -8.27 3.46 -0.58
N LYS A 18 -9.16 3.38 -1.58
CA LYS A 18 -10.51 2.89 -1.36
C LYS A 18 -10.51 1.40 -1.02
N PHE A 19 -9.67 0.60 -1.69
CA PHE A 19 -9.47 -0.81 -1.36
C PHE A 19 -8.98 -1.02 0.09
N ILE A 20 -7.95 -0.27 0.53
CA ILE A 20 -7.45 -0.31 1.93
C ILE A 20 -8.57 0.05 2.91
N THR A 21 -9.37 1.07 2.59
CA THR A 21 -10.48 1.50 3.44
C THR A 21 -11.53 0.39 3.55
N ALA A 22 -11.88 -0.25 2.44
CA ALA A 22 -12.82 -1.38 2.42
C ALA A 22 -12.28 -2.60 3.18
N LEU A 23 -10.99 -2.94 3.00
CA LEU A 23 -10.37 -4.08 3.69
C LEU A 23 -10.32 -3.88 5.21
N ARG A 24 -10.07 -2.64 5.66
CA ARG A 24 -10.22 -2.27 7.08
C ARG A 24 -11.66 -2.38 7.57
N ALA A 25 -12.64 -2.04 6.74
CA ALA A 25 -14.06 -2.15 7.09
C ALA A 25 -14.53 -3.62 7.21
N GLU A 26 -13.89 -4.55 6.50
CA GLU A 26 -14.04 -6.00 6.71
C GLU A 26 -13.31 -6.50 7.97
N GLY A 27 -12.68 -5.60 8.74
CA GLY A 27 -12.00 -5.93 10.00
C GLY A 27 -10.54 -6.31 9.85
N ILE A 28 -9.97 -6.28 8.63
CA ILE A 28 -8.57 -6.66 8.37
C ILE A 28 -7.65 -5.44 8.51
N PRO A 29 -6.76 -5.38 9.53
CA PRO A 29 -5.81 -4.30 9.66
C PRO A 29 -4.83 -4.27 8.47
N CYS A 30 -4.80 -3.18 7.71
CA CYS A 30 -3.87 -3.00 6.60
C CYS A 30 -3.51 -1.53 6.40
N GLY A 31 -2.56 -1.22 5.53
CA GLY A 31 -2.16 0.16 5.27
C GLY A 31 -1.27 0.35 4.05
N LYS A 32 -0.72 1.56 3.94
CA LYS A 32 0.36 1.86 3.00
C LYS A 32 1.70 1.48 3.66
N PRO A 33 2.68 1.01 2.88
CA PRO A 33 4.03 0.85 3.42
C PRO A 33 4.67 2.20 3.72
N HIS A 34 5.84 2.19 4.32
CA HIS A 34 6.65 3.40 4.47
C HIS A 34 6.96 4.02 3.09
N PRO A 35 7.00 5.37 3.00
CA PRO A 35 7.41 6.05 1.78
C PRO A 35 8.84 5.67 1.39
N PRO A 36 9.15 5.60 0.08
CA PRO A 36 10.51 5.48 -0.42
C PRO A 36 11.41 6.58 0.15
N LEU A 37 12.69 6.29 0.34
CA LEU A 37 13.63 7.22 0.99
C LEU A 37 13.67 8.59 0.30
N ASN A 38 13.61 8.65 -1.03
CA ASN A 38 13.60 9.92 -1.76
C ASN A 38 12.38 10.80 -1.46
N MET A 39 11.27 10.22 -0.98
CA MET A 39 10.07 10.94 -0.54
C MET A 39 10.05 11.17 0.99
N ALA A 40 10.72 10.30 1.76
CA ALA A 40 10.73 10.34 3.22
C ALA A 40 11.80 11.28 3.79
N LEU A 41 12.92 11.46 3.08
CA LEU A 41 14.06 12.25 3.55
C LEU A 41 13.70 13.74 3.63
N HIS A 42 13.92 14.33 4.80
CA HIS A 42 13.80 15.76 5.04
C HIS A 42 15.17 16.35 5.33
N PHE A 43 15.67 17.16 4.39
CA PHE A 43 16.87 17.97 4.58
C PHE A 43 16.52 19.44 4.46
N LEU A 44 17.25 20.31 5.16
CA LEU A 44 17.18 21.75 4.92
C LEU A 44 17.57 22.03 3.46
N LYS A 45 16.75 22.79 2.73
CA LYS A 45 16.94 23.04 1.27
C LYS A 45 18.35 23.53 0.89
N CYS A 46 19.01 24.28 1.79
CA CYS A 46 20.34 24.82 1.54
C CYS A 46 21.49 23.87 1.91
N SER A 47 21.19 22.70 2.49
CA SER A 47 22.21 21.75 2.94
C SER A 47 22.82 20.97 1.79
N GLU A 48 24.09 20.59 1.93
CA GLU A 48 24.77 19.71 0.98
C GLU A 48 24.05 18.35 0.84
N ALA A 49 23.44 17.86 1.93
CA ALA A 49 22.64 16.65 1.92
C ALA A 49 21.37 16.79 1.04
N TYR A 50 20.69 17.94 1.08
CA TYR A 50 19.55 18.18 0.19
C TYR A 50 19.97 18.16 -1.27
N LYS A 51 21.06 18.85 -1.62
CA LYS A 51 21.60 18.87 -2.99
C LYS A 51 21.96 17.47 -3.47
N ARG A 52 22.65 16.70 -2.62
CA ARG A 52 23.16 15.37 -2.97
C ARG A 52 22.07 14.31 -3.08
N TYR A 53 21.06 14.33 -2.21
CA TYR A 53 20.11 13.21 -2.06
C TYR A 53 18.68 13.50 -2.51
N VAL A 54 18.28 14.78 -2.62
CA VAL A 54 16.91 15.18 -2.99
C VAL A 54 16.90 15.96 -4.30
N GLU A 55 17.79 16.94 -4.45
CA GLU A 55 17.85 17.78 -5.66
C GLU A 55 18.49 17.04 -6.85
N SER A 56 19.36 16.07 -6.61
CA SER A 56 20.06 15.30 -7.66
C SER A 56 19.12 14.47 -8.56
N LYS A 57 17.79 14.56 -8.38
CA LYS A 57 16.75 13.97 -9.23
C LYS A 57 17.03 12.52 -9.62
N ALA A 58 17.35 11.69 -8.64
CA ALA A 58 17.21 10.27 -8.83
C ALA A 58 15.71 9.96 -8.95
N ASN A 59 15.24 9.73 -10.18
CA ASN A 59 13.86 9.35 -10.44
C ASN A 59 13.68 7.88 -10.04
N PHE A 60 12.79 7.60 -9.09
CA PHE A 60 12.51 6.24 -8.64
C PHE A 60 11.08 5.83 -8.98
N PRO A 61 10.70 5.81 -10.28
CA PRO A 61 9.30 5.72 -10.70
C PRO A 61 8.64 4.43 -10.22
N VAL A 62 9.40 3.32 -10.12
CA VAL A 62 8.88 2.04 -9.63
C VAL A 62 8.56 2.12 -8.13
N SER A 63 9.47 2.65 -7.32
CA SER A 63 9.27 2.79 -5.86
C SER A 63 8.16 3.77 -5.54
N GLU A 64 8.10 4.89 -6.27
CA GLU A 64 7.06 5.90 -6.13
C GLU A 64 5.69 5.35 -6.55
N LYS A 65 5.60 4.63 -7.67
CA LYS A 65 4.35 3.99 -8.09
C LYS A 65 3.90 2.92 -7.09
N ALA A 66 4.83 2.09 -6.60
CA ALA A 66 4.54 1.11 -5.57
C ALA A 66 3.94 1.78 -4.33
N TYR A 67 4.56 2.85 -3.82
CA TYR A 67 4.06 3.56 -2.65
C TYR A 67 2.76 4.35 -2.89
N ASN A 68 2.59 4.99 -4.05
CA ASN A 68 1.44 5.84 -4.31
C ASN A 68 0.20 5.04 -4.73
N GLU A 69 0.37 3.93 -5.44
CA GLU A 69 -0.74 3.27 -6.16
C GLU A 69 -0.86 1.78 -5.92
N GLU A 70 0.25 1.05 -5.74
CA GLU A 70 0.21 -0.42 -5.88
C GLU A 70 0.43 -1.20 -4.56
N ALA A 71 1.07 -0.66 -3.53
CA ALA A 71 1.44 -1.46 -2.36
C ALA A 71 0.40 -1.38 -1.23
N VAL A 72 0.01 -2.55 -0.72
CA VAL A 72 -0.78 -2.72 0.52
C VAL A 72 0.06 -3.54 1.50
N GLU A 73 0.18 -3.04 2.73
CA GLU A 73 0.92 -3.69 3.81
C GLU A 73 -0.04 -4.27 4.86
N LEU A 74 0.22 -5.52 5.24
CA LEU A 74 -0.41 -6.22 6.35
C LEU A 74 0.58 -6.30 7.53
N PRO A 75 0.16 -5.95 8.75
CA PRO A 75 1.02 -6.05 9.92
C PRO A 75 1.32 -7.52 10.23
N GLN A 76 2.52 -7.77 10.76
CA GLN A 76 3.04 -9.12 11.01
C GLN A 76 2.12 -9.98 11.89
N HIS A 77 1.44 -9.39 12.87
CA HIS A 77 0.68 -10.14 13.87
C HIS A 77 -0.52 -10.90 13.27
N LEU A 78 -0.97 -10.53 12.06
CA LEU A 78 -2.01 -11.27 11.35
C LEU A 78 -1.56 -12.66 10.92
N PHE A 79 -0.26 -12.88 10.75
CA PHE A 79 0.30 -14.16 10.30
C PHE A 79 0.73 -15.08 11.45
N LEU A 80 0.33 -14.75 12.68
CA LEU A 80 0.60 -15.56 13.89
C LEU A 80 -0.65 -16.34 14.35
N GLY A 81 -1.76 -16.23 13.63
CA GLY A 81 -3.02 -16.91 13.88
C GLY A 81 -3.08 -18.32 13.30
N ALA A 82 -4.28 -18.88 13.29
CA ALA A 82 -4.59 -20.15 12.66
C ALA A 82 -4.73 -20.00 11.13
N THR A 83 -5.01 -21.11 10.44
CA THR A 83 -5.19 -21.07 8.97
C THR A 83 -6.47 -20.33 8.61
N GLU A 84 -7.49 -20.45 9.45
CA GLU A 84 -8.79 -19.80 9.31
C GLU A 84 -8.66 -18.26 9.35
N ASP A 85 -7.75 -17.72 10.18
CA ASP A 85 -7.47 -16.27 10.22
C ASP A 85 -6.89 -15.77 8.88
N MET A 86 -6.15 -16.63 8.17
CA MET A 86 -5.62 -16.32 6.83
C MET A 86 -6.70 -16.42 5.75
N ASP A 87 -7.63 -17.36 5.90
CA ASP A 87 -8.80 -17.51 5.03
C ASP A 87 -9.70 -16.28 5.12
N ASP A 88 -9.93 -15.73 6.33
CA ASP A 88 -10.70 -14.49 6.54
C ASP A 88 -10.13 -13.31 5.73
N ILE A 89 -8.79 -13.17 5.66
CA ILE A 89 -8.13 -12.15 4.84
C ILE A 89 -8.44 -12.37 3.35
N ALA A 90 -8.33 -13.61 2.87
CA ALA A 90 -8.58 -13.94 1.47
C ALA A 90 -10.05 -13.74 1.10
N GLU A 91 -10.98 -14.17 1.96
CA GLU A 91 -12.42 -14.02 1.78
C GLU A 91 -12.84 -12.54 1.74
N ALA A 92 -12.28 -11.71 2.63
CA ALA A 92 -12.51 -10.26 2.62
C ALA A 92 -12.09 -9.64 1.27
N ILE A 93 -10.92 -10.01 0.73
CA ILE A 93 -10.45 -9.52 -0.58
C ILE A 93 -11.38 -9.99 -1.71
N VAL A 94 -11.83 -11.25 -1.69
CA VAL A 94 -12.78 -11.79 -2.67
C VAL A 94 -14.11 -11.06 -2.61
N LYS A 95 -14.63 -10.77 -1.41
CA LYS A 95 -15.85 -10.01 -1.20
C LYS A 95 -15.73 -8.59 -1.77
N ILE A 96 -14.63 -7.90 -1.47
CA ILE A 96 -14.34 -6.57 -2.03
C ILE A 96 -14.28 -6.61 -3.56
N LYS A 97 -13.67 -7.64 -4.15
CA LYS A 97 -13.62 -7.81 -5.61
C LYS A 97 -15.02 -7.95 -6.22
N ARG A 98 -15.92 -8.71 -5.57
CA ARG A 98 -17.31 -8.89 -6.02
C ARG A 98 -18.10 -7.58 -5.95
N SER A 99 -17.89 -6.78 -4.89
CA SER A 99 -18.57 -5.51 -4.65
C SER A 99 -17.80 -4.28 -5.15
N ALA A 100 -16.75 -4.45 -5.96
CA ALA A 100 -15.86 -3.36 -6.36
C ALA A 100 -16.58 -2.20 -7.07
N LYS A 101 -17.72 -2.46 -7.72
CA LYS A 101 -18.53 -1.43 -8.38
C LYS A 101 -19.04 -0.39 -7.37
N ASP A 102 -19.33 -0.80 -6.14
CA ASP A 102 -19.91 0.05 -5.11
C ASP A 102 -18.85 0.94 -4.44
N LEU A 103 -17.56 0.69 -4.73
CA LEU A 103 -16.42 1.43 -4.23
C LEU A 103 -15.87 2.45 -5.25
N LEU A 104 -16.47 2.56 -6.45
CA LEU A 104 -15.99 3.48 -7.49
C LEU A 104 -16.10 4.95 -7.11
#